data_AF-A0A090PXN3-F1
#
_entry.id   AF-A0A090PXN3-F1
#
_cell.length_a   1.000
_cell.length_b   1.000
_cell.length_c   1.000
_cell.angle_alpha   90.00
_cell.angle_beta   90.00
_cell.angle_gamma   90.00
#
_symmetry.space_group_name_H-M   'P 1'
#
loop_
_entity.id
_entity.type
_entity.pdbx_description
1 polymer ?
#
loop_
_entity_poly.entity_id
_entity_poly.type
_entity_poly.pdbx_seq_one_letter_code
_entity_poly.pdbx_strand_id
1 'polypeptide(L)'
;MGLVTAKEVAKAINIDKYGALGTLGGWSLMKILRLSALNRKYDKFKHLQGSEFLNALLDDLQISFEIPEEDLRRIPKTGPFITISNHPWVELMVYYYLNYF
;
A
#
# COMPACT_ATOMS: atom_id res chain seq x y z
N MET A 1 -14.38 -7.15 -5.22
CA MET A 1 -13.32 -8.13 -4.86
C MET A 1 -12.24 -7.29 -4.20
N GLY A 2 -12.29 -7.26 -2.87
CA GLY A 2 -11.43 -6.40 -2.07
C GLY A 2 -9.99 -6.88 -2.08
N LEU A 3 -9.11 -6.06 -1.53
CA LEU A 3 -7.67 -6.32 -1.43
C LEU A 3 -7.36 -7.59 -0.64
N VAL A 4 -8.14 -7.87 0.41
CA VAL A 4 -7.96 -9.04 1.29
C VAL A 4 -9.31 -9.68 1.63
N THR A 5 -9.39 -11.01 1.67
CA THR A 5 -10.59 -11.77 2.04
C THR A 5 -10.53 -12.33 3.46
N ALA A 6 -11.70 -12.66 4.03
CA ALA A 6 -11.77 -13.27 5.36
C ALA A 6 -11.05 -14.63 5.44
N LYS A 7 -11.04 -15.39 4.34
CA LYS A 7 -10.34 -16.68 4.25
C LYS A 7 -8.82 -16.51 4.27
N GLU A 8 -8.30 -15.50 3.58
CA GLU A 8 -6.87 -15.16 3.61
C GLU A 8 -6.44 -14.69 5.00
N VAL A 9 -7.24 -13.85 5.66
CA VAL A 9 -6.97 -13.45 7.05
C VAL A 9 -6.98 -14.65 7.99
N ALA A 10 -8.00 -15.53 7.89
CA ALA A 10 -8.08 -16.74 8.71
C ALA A 10 -6.88 -17.67 8.51
N LYS A 11 -6.42 -17.81 7.25
CA LYS A 11 -5.24 -18.60 6.90
C LYS A 11 -3.95 -17.97 7.44
N ALA A 12 -3.80 -16.65 7.33
CA ALA A 12 -2.62 -15.92 7.81
C ALA A 12 -2.40 -16.08 9.34
N ILE A 13 -3.47 -16.22 10.11
CA ILE A 13 -3.40 -16.44 11.57
C ILE A 13 -3.64 -17.91 11.97
N ASN A 14 -3.64 -18.85 11.02
CA ASN A 14 -3.71 -20.30 11.24
C ASN A 14 -4.98 -20.78 11.98
N ILE A 15 -6.12 -20.12 11.75
CA ILE A 15 -7.44 -20.54 12.26
C ILE A 15 -8.35 -21.09 11.17
N ASP A 16 -7.92 -21.11 9.91
CA ASP A 16 -8.67 -21.66 8.78
C ASP A 16 -8.96 -23.16 8.91
N LYS A 17 -8.16 -23.88 9.71
CA LYS A 17 -8.40 -25.29 10.09
C LYS A 17 -9.76 -25.55 10.73
N TYR A 18 -10.40 -24.52 11.32
CA TYR A 18 -11.75 -24.61 11.87
C TYR A 18 -12.85 -24.38 10.81
N GLY A 19 -12.49 -24.37 9.52
CA GLY A 19 -13.42 -24.26 8.41
C GLY A 19 -14.24 -22.98 8.44
N ALA A 20 -15.57 -23.11 8.41
CA ALA A 20 -16.49 -21.98 8.42
C ALA A 20 -16.32 -21.09 9.66
N LEU A 21 -16.09 -21.68 10.84
CA LEU A 21 -15.84 -20.93 12.07
C LEU A 21 -14.55 -20.11 12.00
N GLY A 22 -13.51 -20.69 11.40
CA GLY A 22 -12.25 -19.97 11.12
C GLY A 22 -12.45 -18.77 10.20
N THR A 23 -13.24 -18.94 9.14
CA THR A 23 -13.56 -17.86 8.19
C THR A 23 -14.38 -16.74 8.85
N LEU A 24 -15.32 -17.08 9.73
CA LEU A 24 -16.07 -16.09 10.53
C LEU A 24 -15.16 -15.33 11.50
N GLY A 25 -14.17 -16.00 12.09
CA GLY A 25 -13.12 -15.37 12.89
C GLY A 25 -12.30 -14.37 12.09
N GLY A 26 -11.84 -14.76 10.89
CA GLY A 26 -11.13 -13.87 9.97
C GLY A 26 -11.95 -12.64 9.58
N TRP A 27 -13.24 -12.82 9.28
CA TRP A 27 -14.16 -11.71 9.01
C TRP A 27 -14.33 -10.76 10.20
N SER A 28 -14.45 -11.30 11.41
CA SER A 28 -14.56 -10.49 12.63
C SER A 28 -13.29 -9.65 12.83
N LEU A 29 -12.12 -10.27 12.64
CA LEU A 29 -10.83 -9.59 12.74
C LEU A 29 -10.70 -8.46 11.70
N MET A 30 -11.15 -8.69 10.47
CA MET A 30 -11.17 -7.65 9.44
C MET A 30 -11.99 -6.42 9.83
N LYS A 31 -13.07 -6.58 10.60
CA LYS A 31 -13.85 -5.45 11.11
C LYS A 31 -13.10 -4.70 12.20
N ILE A 32 -12.55 -5.43 13.18
CA ILE A 32 -11.81 -4.87 14.32
C ILE A 32 -10.60 -4.05 13.83
N LEU A 33 -9.81 -4.61 12.92
CA LEU A 33 -8.62 -3.96 12.36
C LEU A 33 -8.94 -3.01 11.21
N ARG A 34 -10.23 -2.77 10.92
CA ARG A 34 -10.70 -1.90 9.82
C ARG A 34 -10.22 -2.30 8.42
N LEU A 35 -9.79 -3.55 8.22
CA LEU A 35 -9.47 -4.09 6.89
C LEU A 35 -10.68 -4.07 5.95
N SER A 36 -11.91 -4.17 6.48
CA SER A 36 -13.12 -3.95 5.68
C SER A 36 -13.22 -2.51 5.14
N ALA A 37 -12.72 -1.52 5.87
CA ALA A 37 -12.68 -0.14 5.39
C ALA A 37 -11.59 0.06 4.33
N LEU A 38 -10.43 -0.57 4.53
CA LEU A 38 -9.35 -0.62 3.53
C LEU A 38 -9.85 -1.22 2.21
N ASN A 39 -10.53 -2.37 2.27
CA ASN A 39 -11.13 -2.99 1.08
C ASN A 39 -12.09 -2.06 0.35
N ARG A 40 -12.91 -1.28 1.07
CA ARG A 40 -13.83 -0.30 0.44
C ARG A 40 -13.07 0.80 -0.31
N LYS A 41 -12.01 1.35 0.29
CA LYS A 41 -11.14 2.34 -0.37
C LYS A 41 -10.45 1.73 -1.60
N TYR A 42 -9.91 0.52 -1.48
CA TYR A 42 -9.31 -0.19 -2.61
C TYR A 42 -10.32 -0.47 -3.73
N ASP A 43 -11.49 -1.05 -3.42
CA ASP A 43 -12.54 -1.34 -4.41
C ASP A 43 -13.04 -0.08 -5.13
N LYS A 44 -13.00 1.08 -4.46
CA LYS A 44 -13.36 2.38 -5.05
C LYS A 44 -12.39 2.78 -6.17
N PHE A 45 -11.08 2.55 -6.02
CA PHE A 45 -10.07 3.09 -6.95
C PHE A 45 -9.38 2.05 -7.83
N LYS A 46 -9.44 0.74 -7.52
CA LYS A 46 -8.71 -0.33 -8.21
C LYS A 46 -8.92 -0.44 -9.74
N HIS A 47 -9.90 0.27 -10.29
CA HIS A 47 -10.16 0.34 -11.73
C HIS A 47 -9.21 1.32 -12.43
N LEU A 48 -8.62 2.26 -11.71
CA LEU A 48 -7.57 3.18 -12.17
C LEU A 48 -6.22 2.45 -12.27
N GLN A 49 -5.31 2.97 -13.07
CA GLN A 49 -3.99 2.39 -13.31
C GLN A 49 -2.87 3.40 -13.06
N GLY A 50 -1.69 2.91 -12.68
CA GLY A 50 -0.49 3.73 -12.52
C GLY A 50 -0.67 4.91 -11.54
N SER A 51 -0.30 6.11 -12.00
CA SER A 51 -0.37 7.35 -11.20
C SER A 51 -1.80 7.79 -10.89
N GLU A 52 -2.77 7.50 -11.76
CA GLU A 52 -4.18 7.86 -11.52
C GLU A 52 -4.74 7.15 -10.29
N PHE A 53 -4.41 5.86 -10.12
CA PHE A 53 -4.78 5.10 -8.93
C PHE A 53 -4.18 5.73 -7.66
N LEU A 54 -2.89 6.04 -7.70
CA LEU A 54 -2.17 6.60 -6.56
C LEU A 54 -2.73 7.96 -6.15
N ASN A 55 -2.90 8.87 -7.12
CA ASN A 55 -3.41 10.22 -6.86
C ASN A 55 -4.82 10.18 -6.27
N ALA A 56 -5.75 9.42 -6.87
CA ALA A 56 -7.10 9.30 -6.36
C ALA A 56 -7.17 8.69 -4.94
N LEU A 57 -6.26 7.76 -4.62
CA LEU A 57 -6.14 7.18 -3.28
C LEU A 57 -5.61 8.20 -2.26
N LEU A 58 -4.57 8.98 -2.63
CA LEU A 58 -4.00 10.02 -1.79
C LEU A 58 -5.02 11.13 -1.49
N ASP A 59 -5.77 11.56 -2.50
CA ASP A 59 -6.84 12.56 -2.36
C ASP A 59 -7.94 12.08 -1.40
N ASP A 60 -8.38 10.82 -1.53
CA ASP A 60 -9.40 10.21 -0.64
C ASP A 60 -8.91 9.97 0.79
N LEU A 61 -7.59 9.90 0.97
CA LEU A 61 -6.93 9.87 2.28
C LEU A 61 -6.60 11.28 2.80
N GLN A 62 -6.86 12.32 2.01
CA GLN A 62 -6.51 13.71 2.31
C GLN A 62 -5.00 13.89 2.58
N ILE A 63 -4.17 13.12 1.89
CA ILE A 63 -2.72 13.19 1.97
C ILE A 63 -2.24 14.17 0.90
N SER A 64 -1.69 15.30 1.33
CA SER A 64 -0.98 16.23 0.46
C SER A 64 0.51 15.94 0.54
N PHE A 65 1.17 15.85 -0.60
CA PHE A 65 2.61 15.66 -0.69
C PHE A 65 3.22 16.79 -1.51
N GLU A 66 4.25 17.42 -0.95
CA GLU A 66 5.04 18.43 -1.64
C GLU A 66 6.43 17.85 -1.92
N ILE A 67 6.86 17.93 -3.17
CA ILE A 67 8.22 17.56 -3.56
C ILE A 67 9.03 18.85 -3.63
N PRO A 68 10.08 19.01 -2.79
CA PRO A 68 10.99 20.14 -2.92
C PRO A 68 11.71 20.07 -4.28
N GLU A 69 11.62 21.13 -5.09
CA GLU A 69 12.31 21.18 -6.39
C GLU A 69 13.82 20.97 -6.26
N GLU A 70 14.40 21.40 -5.15
CA GLU A 70 15.83 21.24 -4.86
C GLU A 70 16.27 19.78 -4.75
N ASP A 71 15.39 18.88 -4.27
CA ASP A 71 15.70 17.45 -4.19
C ASP A 71 15.61 16.79 -5.56
N LEU A 72 14.67 17.22 -6.41
CA LEU A 72 14.60 16.75 -7.80
C LEU A 72 15.86 17.13 -8.60
N ARG A 73 16.45 18.30 -8.34
CA ARG A 73 17.70 18.74 -8.99
C ARG A 73 18.91 17.87 -8.64
N ARG A 74 18.84 17.09 -7.55
CA ARG A 74 19.91 16.17 -7.14
C ARG A 74 19.84 14.83 -7.88
N ILE A 75 18.74 14.53 -8.57
CA ILE A 75 18.61 13.30 -9.37
C ILE A 75 19.36 13.49 -10.70
N PRO A 76 20.36 12.63 -11.01
CA PRO A 76 21.05 12.70 -12.29
C PRO A 76 20.09 12.55 -13.47
N LYS A 77 20.23 13.41 -14.49
CA LYS A 77 19.39 13.34 -15.71
C LYS A 77 19.70 12.11 -16.57
N THR A 78 20.90 11.55 -16.43
CA THR A 78 21.38 10.38 -17.18
C THR A 78 22.26 9.53 -16.28
N GLY A 79 22.34 8.23 -16.60
CA GLY A 79 23.13 7.26 -15.85
C GLY A 79 22.42 6.73 -14.60
N PRO A 80 22.93 5.63 -14.03
CA PRO A 80 22.37 5.04 -12.82
C PRO A 80 22.59 5.96 -11.61
N PHE A 81 21.64 5.93 -10.67
CA PHE A 81 21.75 6.64 -9.41
C PHE A 81 21.19 5.80 -8.27
N ILE A 82 21.55 6.15 -7.04
CA ILE A 82 21.02 5.53 -5.83
C ILE A 82 20.22 6.61 -5.11
N THR A 83 18.98 6.30 -4.76
CA THR A 83 18.18 7.11 -3.85
C THR A 83 18.11 6.44 -2.49
N ILE A 84 18.22 7.24 -1.44
CA ILE A 84 18.03 6.79 -0.07
C ILE A 84 16.83 7.57 0.47
N SER A 85 15.73 6.88 0.69
CA SER A 85 14.49 7.51 1.14
C SER A 85 14.19 7.07 2.57
N ASN A 86 13.76 8.00 3.41
CA ASN A 86 13.12 7.68 4.68
C ASN A 86 11.70 8.26 4.69
N HIS A 87 10.87 7.72 5.57
CA HIS A 87 9.70 8.44 6.06
C HIS A 87 10.11 9.11 7.37
N PRO A 88 9.67 10.34 7.71
CA PRO A 88 10.13 11.06 8.90
C PRO A 88 9.94 10.33 10.24
N TRP A 89 9.15 9.24 10.24
CA TRP A 89 8.74 8.50 11.42
C TRP A 89 9.20 7.02 11.45
N VAL A 90 9.94 6.51 10.46
CA VAL A 90 10.40 5.09 10.41
C VAL A 90 11.78 4.92 9.73
N GLU A 91 12.46 3.81 10.07
CA GLU A 91 13.82 3.41 9.66
C GLU A 91 14.06 3.40 8.13
N LEU A 92 15.30 3.73 7.74
CA LEU A 92 15.80 3.89 6.37
C LEU A 92 15.37 2.75 5.43
N MET A 93 14.72 3.09 4.31
CA MET A 93 14.54 2.17 3.19
C MET A 93 15.44 2.60 2.02
N VAL A 94 16.43 1.76 1.71
CA VAL A 94 17.29 1.93 0.53
C VAL A 94 16.57 1.32 -0.68
N TYR A 95 16.21 2.15 -1.66
CA TYR A 95 15.65 1.69 -2.92
C TYR A 95 16.71 1.76 -4.03
N TYR A 96 17.03 0.63 -4.64
CA TYR A 96 17.88 0.57 -5.82
C TYR A 96 17.04 0.86 -7.07
N TYR A 97 17.31 1.98 -7.74
CA TYR A 97 16.78 2.26 -9.08
C TYR A 97 17.86 1.98 -10.12
N LEU A 98 17.84 0.77 -10.68
CA LEU A 98 18.57 0.43 -11.91
C LEU A 98 17.64 0.72 -13.09
N ASN A 99 17.49 1.99 -13.48
CA ASN A 99 16.82 2.28 -14.75
C ASN A 99 17.81 2.01 -15.90
N TYR A 100 17.51 0.94 -16.67
CA TYR A 100 17.79 0.93 -18.10
C TYR A 100 16.91 2.02 -18.73
N PHE A 101 17.47 3.20 -18.94
CA PHE A 101 16.93 4.15 -19.92
C PHE A 101 17.16 3.61 -21.33
#